data_AF-A0A4Q3SIQ5-F1
#
_entry.id   AF-A0A4Q3SIQ5-F1
#
_cell.length_a   1.000
_cell.length_b   1.000
_cell.length_c   1.000
_cell.angle_alpha   90.00
_cell.angle_beta   90.00
_cell.angle_gamma   90.00
#
_symmetry.space_group_name_H-M   'P 1'
#
loop_
_entity.id
_entity.type
_entity.pdbx_description
1 polymer ?
#
loop_
_entity_poly.entity_id
_entity_poly.type
_entity_poly.pdbx_seq_one_letter_code
_entity_poly.pdbx_strand_id
1 'polypeptide(L)'
;MTYLAIGCALLVLLLWASRGKPVLKRREWRFLAGAFAVACFAAAAYVGIRGGWGKSIVLVVMGLWLAVSTRRTGMVPPAASNKIGDAEARSILGVGAEASDEEIRAAYSRLMRMAHPDKGGTSGLAAQLNAARDRLLKK
;
A
#
# COMPACT_ATOMS: atom_id res chain seq x y z
N MET A 1 25.31 15.76 24.13
CA MET A 1 24.75 14.53 24.73
C MET A 1 23.22 14.50 24.75
N THR A 2 22.54 15.62 25.03
CA THR A 2 21.06 15.71 25.04
C THR A 2 20.40 15.43 23.68
N TYR A 3 20.99 15.89 22.57
CA TYR A 3 20.45 15.66 21.22
C TYR A 3 20.44 14.19 20.79
N LEU A 4 21.41 13.40 21.27
CA LEU A 4 21.53 11.97 20.94
C LEU A 4 20.48 11.16 21.71
N ALA A 5 20.22 11.54 22.97
CA ALA A 5 19.13 10.97 23.77
C ALA A 5 17.75 11.30 23.19
N ILE A 6 17.53 12.53 22.71
CA ILE A 6 16.28 12.94 22.04
C ILE A 6 16.10 12.17 20.73
N GLY A 7 17.17 12.00 19.94
CA GLY A 7 17.16 11.20 18.71
C GLY A 7 16.82 9.74 18.94
N CYS A 8 17.42 9.10 19.94
CA CYS A 8 17.10 7.73 20.33
C CYS A 8 15.66 7.59 20.83
N ALA A 9 15.16 8.52 21.65
CA ALA A 9 13.78 8.51 22.12
C ALA A 9 12.78 8.63 20.96
N LEU A 10 13.05 9.51 19.98
CA LEU A 10 12.24 9.64 18.78
C LEU A 10 12.27 8.39 17.90
N LEU A 11 13.43 7.74 17.75
CA LEU A 11 13.57 6.48 17.00
C LEU A 11 12.78 5.34 17.64
N VAL A 12 12.83 5.20 18.96
CA VAL A 12 12.07 4.18 19.70
C VAL A 12 10.57 4.43 19.58
N LEU A 13 10.14 5.69 19.69
CA LEU A 13 8.73 6.08 19.56
C LEU A 13 8.22 5.85 18.13
N LEU A 14 9.05 6.12 17.11
CA LEU A 14 8.76 5.82 15.71
C LEU A 14 8.62 4.31 15.44
N LEU A 15 9.55 3.50 15.97
CA LEU A 15 9.50 2.04 15.83
C LEU A 15 8.28 1.46 16.53
N TRP A 16 7.90 1.99 17.70
CA TRP A 16 6.70 1.58 18.43
C TRP A 16 5.41 1.98 17.70
N ALA A 17 5.31 3.23 17.23
CA ALA A 17 4.16 3.71 16.47
C ALA A 17 3.97 2.98 15.13
N SER A 18 5.07 2.50 14.51
CA SER A 18 5.02 1.70 13.28
C SER A 18 4.51 0.26 13.48
N ARG A 19 4.38 -0.21 14.73
CA ARG A 19 3.89 -1.56 15.06
C ARG A 19 2.40 -1.64 15.39
N GLY A 20 1.69 -0.51 15.46
CA GLY A 20 0.25 -0.49 15.74
C GLY A 20 -0.59 -0.87 14.53
N LYS A 21 -1.61 -1.72 14.73
CA LYS A 21 -2.67 -1.93 13.72
C LYS A 21 -3.46 -0.62 13.56
N PRO A 22 -3.70 -0.11 12.34
CA PRO A 22 -4.35 1.18 12.15
C PRO A 22 -5.80 1.12 12.65
N VAL A 23 -6.11 1.92 13.67
CA VAL A 23 -7.40 1.95 14.39
C VAL A 23 -8.48 2.78 13.66
N LEU A 24 -8.12 3.57 12.63
CA LEU A 24 -9.07 4.40 11.87
C LEU A 24 -9.29 3.92 10.42
N LYS A 25 -10.53 4.06 9.92
CA LYS A 25 -10.89 3.75 8.53
C LYS A 25 -9.99 4.51 7.55
N ARG A 26 -9.42 3.76 6.60
CA ARG A 26 -8.36 4.10 5.61
C ARG A 26 -8.51 5.42 4.83
N ARG A 27 -9.68 6.06 4.81
CA ARG A 27 -9.97 7.28 4.03
C ARG A 27 -9.74 8.56 4.83
N GLU A 28 -10.14 8.60 6.10
CA GLU A 28 -10.00 9.77 6.99
C GLU A 28 -8.55 10.00 7.39
N TRP A 29 -7.80 8.91 7.57
CA TRP A 29 -6.38 8.95 7.91
C TRP A 29 -5.51 9.65 6.84
N ARG A 30 -5.94 9.64 5.58
CA ARG A 30 -5.22 10.28 4.45
C ARG A 30 -5.34 11.81 4.49
N PHE A 31 -6.52 12.32 4.79
CA PHE A 31 -6.75 13.76 4.92
C PHE A 31 -6.05 14.31 6.17
N LEU A 32 -6.13 13.57 7.28
CA LEU A 32 -5.50 13.97 8.53
C LEU A 32 -3.95 13.95 8.42
N ALA A 33 -3.38 12.91 7.82
CA ALA A 33 -1.93 12.81 7.61
C ALA A 33 -1.41 13.85 6.61
N GLY A 34 -2.17 14.15 5.55
CA GLY A 34 -1.84 15.20 4.59
C GLY A 34 -1.84 16.60 5.22
N ALA A 35 -2.89 16.93 5.97
CA ALA A 35 -2.98 18.20 6.70
C ALA A 35 -1.85 18.34 7.73
N PHE A 36 -1.53 17.26 8.45
CA PHE A 36 -0.44 17.25 9.43
C PHE A 36 0.94 17.43 8.79
N ALA A 37 1.18 16.83 7.62
CA ALA A 37 2.43 17.03 6.87
C ALA A 37 2.61 18.50 6.46
N VAL A 38 1.56 19.16 5.95
CA VAL A 38 1.59 20.60 5.59
C VAL A 38 1.89 21.46 6.82
N ALA A 39 1.25 21.16 7.95
CA ALA A 39 1.51 21.87 9.22
C ALA A 39 2.97 21.70 9.69
N CYS A 40 3.55 20.50 9.57
CA CYS A 40 4.95 20.26 9.89
C CYS A 40 5.92 21.05 8.99
N PHE A 41 5.65 21.12 7.67
CA PHE A 41 6.50 21.90 6.76
C PHE A 41 6.40 23.41 7.02
N ALA A 42 5.20 23.93 7.31
CA ALA A 42 5.01 25.32 7.69
C ALA A 42 5.72 25.67 9.00
N ALA A 43 5.63 24.80 10.01
CA ALA A 43 6.35 24.97 11.27
C ALA A 43 7.87 24.89 11.08
N ALA A 44 8.36 24.00 10.21
CA ALA A 44 9.79 23.88 9.90
C ALA A 44 10.34 25.16 9.26
N ALA A 45 9.59 25.77 8.33
CA ALA A 45 9.95 27.04 7.71
C ALA A 45 9.98 28.19 8.72
N TYR A 46 8.94 28.29 9.56
CA TYR A 46 8.85 29.33 10.60
C TYR A 46 10.01 29.24 11.62
N VAL A 47 10.33 28.03 12.09
CA VAL A 47 11.41 27.81 13.06
C VAL A 47 12.79 27.98 12.42
N GLY A 48 12.93 27.72 11.12
CA GLY A 48 14.17 27.90 10.36
C GLY A 48 14.55 29.37 10.22
N ILE A 49 13.56 30.23 9.92
CA ILE A 49 13.75 31.69 9.80
C ILE A 49 14.20 32.31 11.13
N ARG A 50 13.79 31.72 12.27
CA ARG A 50 14.18 32.15 13.63
C ARG A 50 15.55 31.60 14.11
N GLY A 51 16.33 30.97 13.22
CA GLY A 51 17.64 30.41 13.57
C GLY A 51 17.60 29.05 14.27
N GLY A 52 16.46 28.36 14.27
CA GLY A 52 16.25 27.05 14.90
C GLY A 52 16.60 25.86 14.00
N TRP A 53 17.73 25.91 13.29
CA TRP A 53 18.11 24.97 12.21
C TRP A 53 17.98 23.48 12.60
N GLY A 54 18.33 23.10 13.82
CA GLY A 54 18.19 21.72 14.29
C GLY A 54 16.75 21.22 14.39
N LYS A 55 15.81 22.09 14.78
CA LYS A 55 14.38 21.73 14.91
C LYS A 55 13.70 21.66 13.53
N SER A 56 14.15 22.48 12.58
CA SER A 56 13.65 22.48 11.20
C SER A 56 13.99 21.20 10.45
N ILE A 57 15.20 20.65 10.61
CA ILE A 57 15.60 19.39 9.98
C ILE A 57 14.71 18.24 10.46
N VAL A 58 14.44 18.15 11.77
CA VAL A 58 13.56 17.11 12.33
C VAL A 58 12.14 17.21 11.77
N LEU A 59 11.60 18.43 11.66
CA LEU A 59 10.26 18.65 11.10
C LEU A 59 10.18 18.37 9.60
N VAL A 60 11.23 18.68 8.83
CA VAL A 60 11.31 18.34 7.39
C VAL A 60 11.38 16.84 7.19
N VAL A 61 12.22 16.13 7.95
CA VAL A 61 12.33 14.66 7.88
C VAL A 61 11.02 14.01 8.29
N MET A 62 10.35 14.50 9.34
CA MET A 62 9.04 14.02 9.77
C MET A 62 7.96 14.28 8.70
N GLY A 63 7.95 15.47 8.10
CA GLY A 63 7.04 15.85 7.01
C GLY A 63 7.24 14.98 5.76
N LEU A 64 8.50 14.73 5.37
CA LEU A 64 8.84 13.82 4.27
C LEU A 64 8.42 12.38 4.57
N TRP A 65 8.65 11.90 5.79
CA TRP A 65 8.24 10.55 6.20
C TRP A 65 6.71 10.37 6.13
N LEU A 66 5.94 11.36 6.60
CA LEU A 66 4.49 11.36 6.50
C LEU A 66 4.00 11.45 5.04
N ALA A 67 4.63 12.29 4.24
CA ALA A 67 4.33 12.41 2.81
C ALA A 67 4.66 11.14 2.01
N VAL A 68 5.66 10.37 2.44
CA VAL A 68 6.01 9.08 1.83
C VAL A 68 5.15 7.95 2.39
N SER A 69 4.78 7.98 3.68
CA SER A 69 3.93 6.95 4.29
C SER A 69 2.50 6.97 3.75
N THR A 70 1.99 8.15 3.37
CA THR A 70 0.74 8.26 2.59
C THR A 70 0.81 7.59 1.21
N ARG A 71 2.01 7.44 0.62
CA ARG A 71 2.22 6.73 -0.66
C ARG A 71 2.53 5.23 -0.48
N ARG A 72 3.07 4.81 0.67
CA ARG A 72 3.58 3.42 0.87
C ARG A 72 2.51 2.34 1.04
N THR A 73 1.23 2.68 1.17
CA THR A 73 0.15 1.69 1.20
C THR A 73 -0.81 1.82 0.03
N GLY A 74 -0.41 1.24 -1.10
CA GLY A 74 -1.34 0.82 -2.15
C GLY A 74 -1.28 1.66 -3.43
N MET A 75 -0.09 1.80 -4.03
CA MET A 75 -0.01 1.94 -5.48
C MET A 75 0.22 0.53 -6.07
N VAL A 76 -0.78 -0.34 -5.91
CA VAL A 76 -1.15 -1.15 -7.08
C VAL A 76 -1.72 -0.07 -8.01
N PRO A 77 -1.06 0.26 -9.14
CA PRO A 77 -1.70 1.12 -10.12
C PRO A 77 -3.12 0.55 -10.30
N PRO A 78 -4.19 1.36 -10.38
CA PRO A 78 -5.44 0.82 -10.89
C PRO A 78 -5.02 0.17 -12.21
N ALA A 79 -5.01 -1.17 -12.25
CA ALA A 79 -4.73 -1.89 -13.47
C ALA A 79 -5.73 -1.26 -14.41
N ALA A 80 -5.22 -0.54 -15.42
CA ALA A 80 -6.05 0.02 -16.44
C ALA A 80 -7.02 -1.09 -16.78
N SER A 81 -8.31 -0.79 -16.70
CA SER A 81 -9.37 -1.72 -17.01
C SER A 81 -9.30 -2.04 -18.51
N ASN A 82 -8.21 -2.66 -18.96
CA ASN A 82 -8.26 -3.70 -19.96
C ASN A 82 -9.13 -4.75 -19.30
N LYS A 83 -10.44 -4.62 -19.54
CA LYS A 83 -11.41 -5.65 -19.24
C LYS A 83 -10.88 -6.87 -19.97
N ILE A 84 -10.22 -7.76 -19.24
CA ILE A 84 -9.68 -9.01 -19.77
C ILE A 84 -10.83 -9.65 -20.56
N GLY A 85 -10.55 -10.01 -21.81
CA GLY A 85 -11.53 -10.66 -22.67
C GLY A 85 -11.88 -12.05 -22.12
N ASP A 86 -13.05 -12.60 -22.44
CA ASP A 86 -13.42 -13.93 -21.94
C ASP A 86 -12.47 -15.03 -22.45
N ALA A 87 -11.84 -14.83 -23.62
CA ALA A 87 -10.82 -15.74 -24.14
C ALA A 87 -9.49 -15.62 -23.36
N GLU A 88 -9.09 -14.40 -23.01
CA GLU A 88 -7.88 -14.13 -22.25
C GLU A 88 -8.01 -14.63 -20.80
N ALA A 89 -9.17 -14.42 -20.17
CA ALA A 89 -9.45 -14.93 -18.82
C ALA A 89 -9.39 -16.47 -18.77
N ARG A 90 -9.91 -17.15 -19.79
CA ARG A 90 -9.82 -18.61 -19.90
C ARG A 90 -8.40 -19.10 -20.11
N SER A 91 -7.62 -18.40 -20.93
CA SER A 91 -6.20 -18.67 -21.13
C SER A 91 -5.41 -18.54 -19.82
N ILE A 92 -5.65 -17.48 -19.04
CA ILE A 92 -5.02 -17.25 -17.73
C ILE A 92 -5.33 -18.38 -16.74
N LEU A 93 -6.57 -18.88 -16.71
CA LEU A 93 -6.96 -19.98 -15.82
C LEU A 93 -6.66 -21.37 -16.39
N GLY A 94 -6.29 -21.46 -17.67
CA GLY A 94 -6.05 -22.73 -18.37
C GLY A 94 -7.31 -23.58 -18.51
N VAL A 95 -8.46 -22.96 -18.77
CA VAL A 95 -9.76 -23.63 -18.91
C VAL A 95 -10.33 -23.48 -20.32
N GLY A 96 -11.15 -24.44 -20.75
CA GLY A 96 -11.76 -24.44 -22.08
C GLY A 96 -12.87 -23.39 -22.28
N ALA A 97 -13.28 -23.17 -23.53
CA ALA A 97 -14.36 -22.24 -23.88
C ALA A 97 -15.69 -22.59 -23.19
N GLU A 98 -15.97 -23.90 -23.09
CA GLU A 98 -17.17 -24.49 -22.49
C GLU A 98 -16.99 -24.87 -21.02
N ALA A 99 -15.94 -24.37 -20.35
CA ALA A 99 -15.68 -24.72 -18.97
C ALA A 99 -16.81 -24.25 -18.04
N SER A 100 -17.23 -25.14 -17.13
CA SER A 100 -18.28 -24.82 -16.17
C SER A 100 -17.78 -23.89 -15.06
N ASP A 101 -18.71 -23.22 -14.38
CA ASP A 101 -18.41 -22.37 -13.21
C ASP A 101 -17.61 -23.12 -12.13
N GLU A 102 -17.87 -24.43 -11.96
CA GLU A 102 -17.16 -25.28 -11.01
C GLU A 102 -15.70 -25.51 -11.45
N GLU A 103 -15.48 -25.79 -12.73
CA GLU A 103 -14.15 -25.96 -13.31
C GLU A 103 -13.32 -24.67 -13.21
N ILE A 104 -13.94 -23.52 -13.46
CA ILE A 104 -13.32 -22.20 -13.32
C ILE A 104 -12.86 -21.98 -11.87
N ARG A 105 -13.72 -22.29 -10.88
CA ARG A 105 -13.38 -22.15 -9.45
C ARG A 105 -12.29 -23.14 -9.03
N ALA A 106 -12.32 -24.36 -9.52
CA ALA A 106 -11.31 -25.37 -9.24
C ALA A 106 -9.94 -24.97 -9.80
N ALA A 107 -9.89 -24.51 -11.05
CA ALA A 107 -8.68 -24.02 -11.69
C ALA A 107 -8.10 -22.80 -10.95
N TYR A 108 -8.96 -21.83 -10.61
CA TYR A 108 -8.56 -20.66 -9.82
C TYR A 108 -7.97 -21.07 -8.46
N SER A 109 -8.63 -21.95 -7.71
CA SER A 109 -8.15 -22.39 -6.39
C SER A 109 -6.77 -23.06 -6.46
N ARG A 110 -6.55 -23.91 -7.48
CA ARG A 110 -5.25 -24.55 -7.73
C ARG A 110 -4.16 -23.52 -8.02
N LEU A 111 -4.42 -22.58 -8.91
CA LEU A 111 -3.43 -21.55 -9.30
C LEU A 111 -3.16 -20.56 -8.17
N MET A 112 -4.19 -20.16 -7.43
CA MET A 112 -4.06 -19.18 -6.34
C MET A 112 -3.24 -19.72 -5.17
N ARG A 113 -3.33 -21.03 -4.89
CA ARG A 113 -2.47 -21.69 -3.88
C ARG A 113 -0.98 -21.59 -4.22
N MET A 114 -0.64 -21.56 -5.52
CA MET A 114 0.74 -21.42 -6.00
C MET A 114 1.16 -19.95 -6.12
N ALA A 115 0.24 -19.08 -6.52
CA ALA A 115 0.49 -17.64 -6.71
C ALA A 115 0.47 -16.82 -5.41
N HIS A 116 0.17 -17.45 -4.26
CA HIS A 116 0.08 -16.73 -2.99
C HIS A 116 1.44 -16.12 -2.59
N PRO A 117 1.51 -14.83 -2.25
CA PRO A 117 2.77 -14.16 -1.89
C PRO A 117 3.47 -14.80 -0.70
N ASP A 118 2.70 -15.32 0.27
CA ASP A 118 3.26 -16.02 1.44
C ASP A 118 3.94 -17.36 1.10
N LYS A 119 3.76 -17.87 -0.12
CA LYS A 119 4.37 -19.12 -0.60
C LYS A 119 5.37 -18.90 -1.75
N GLY A 120 5.80 -17.65 -1.95
CA GLY A 120 6.76 -17.28 -3.00
C GLY A 120 6.14 -16.83 -4.32
N GLY A 121 4.81 -16.66 -4.38
CA GLY A 121 4.14 -16.05 -5.53
C GLY A 121 4.30 -14.52 -5.58
N THR A 122 3.97 -13.91 -6.73
CA THR A 122 3.97 -12.45 -6.86
C THR A 122 2.57 -11.88 -6.67
N SER A 123 2.49 -10.71 -6.04
CA SER A 123 1.21 -9.98 -5.88
C SER A 123 0.53 -9.69 -7.23
N GLY A 124 1.33 -9.49 -8.30
CA GLY A 124 0.83 -9.29 -9.66
C GLY A 124 0.17 -10.53 -10.26
N LEU A 125 0.72 -11.73 -10.02
CA LEU A 125 0.13 -12.98 -10.50
C LEU A 125 -1.19 -13.27 -9.81
N ALA A 126 -1.25 -13.10 -8.49
CA ALA A 126 -2.50 -13.24 -7.74
C ALA A 126 -3.59 -12.26 -8.22
N ALA A 127 -3.20 -11.02 -8.57
CA ALA A 127 -4.11 -10.03 -9.13
C ALA A 127 -4.66 -10.43 -10.51
N GLN A 128 -3.82 -10.98 -11.40
CA GLN A 128 -4.27 -11.49 -12.70
C GLN A 128 -5.25 -12.66 -12.56
N LEU A 129 -4.98 -13.61 -11.67
CA LEU A 129 -5.88 -14.73 -11.41
C LEU A 129 -7.24 -14.29 -10.87
N ASN A 130 -7.26 -13.29 -9.98
CA ASN A 130 -8.50 -12.70 -9.47
C ASN A 130 -9.29 -12.02 -10.59
N ALA A 131 -8.62 -11.22 -11.44
CA ALA A 131 -9.27 -10.54 -12.56
C ALA A 131 -9.88 -11.52 -13.56
N ALA A 132 -9.19 -12.63 -13.87
CA ALA A 132 -9.70 -13.67 -14.76
C ALA A 132 -10.93 -14.39 -14.19
N ARG A 133 -10.87 -14.79 -12.90
CA ARG A 133 -12.02 -15.41 -12.21
C ARG A 133 -13.22 -14.48 -12.21
N ASP A 134 -13.01 -13.23 -11.81
CA ASP A 134 -14.08 -12.24 -11.71
C ASP A 134 -14.69 -11.97 -13.09
N ARG A 135 -13.91 -12.01 -14.17
CA ARG A 135 -14.43 -11.84 -15.53
C ARG A 135 -15.38 -12.96 -15.97
N LEU A 136 -15.05 -14.22 -15.64
CA LEU A 136 -15.80 -15.39 -16.09
C LEU A 136 -17.01 -15.70 -15.18
N LEU A 137 -16.91 -15.42 -13.88
CA LEU A 137 -17.98 -15.70 -12.92
C LEU A 137 -18.93 -14.53 -12.67
N LYS A 138 -18.55 -13.29 -13.05
CA LYS A 138 -19.42 -12.10 -12.93
C LYS A 138 -20.24 -11.86 -14.21
N LYS A 139 -20.84 -12.93 -14.72
CA LYS A 139 -21.89 -12.82 -15.73
C LYS A 139 -23.11 -12.08 -15.17
#